data_AF-A0A561EN76-F1
#
_entry.id   AF-A0A561EN76-F1
#
_cell.length_a   1.000
_cell.length_b   1.000
_cell.length_c   1.000
_cell.angle_alpha   90.00
_cell.angle_beta   90.00
_cell.angle_gamma   90.00
#
_symmetry.space_group_name_H-M   'P 1'
#
loop_
_entity.id
_entity.type
_entity.pdbx_description
1 polymer ?
#
loop_
_entity_poly.entity_id
_entity_poly.type
_entity_poly.pdbx_seq_one_letter_code
_entity_poly.pdbx_strand_id
1 'polypeptide(L)'
;MPDLSPAETLTTAAKLLRERATAITAPDPGLDQPWHVEECADNETGGCPCIVAYQQHDDSSGFGVTTRYVADAETPEFAQWIALMNPGVGLALADWLDVAAANAAALTWPNQFIDSALAVARQILGEVTE
;
A
#
# COMPACT_ATOMS: atom_id res chain seq x y z
N MET A 1 -15.92 -15.53 -13.22
CA MET A 1 -16.65 -14.24 -13.11
C MET A 1 -16.94 -13.78 -14.53
N PRO A 2 -18.02 -13.03 -14.80
CA PRO A 2 -18.15 -12.38 -16.10
C PRO A 2 -16.91 -11.53 -16.38
N ASP A 3 -16.47 -11.47 -17.63
CA ASP A 3 -15.39 -10.58 -18.03
C ASP A 3 -15.84 -9.14 -17.78
N LEU A 4 -15.21 -8.48 -16.82
CA LEU A 4 -15.46 -7.08 -16.53
C LEU A 4 -14.98 -6.23 -17.71
N SER A 5 -15.70 -5.15 -18.01
CA SER A 5 -15.18 -4.15 -18.92
C SER A 5 -13.89 -3.53 -18.36
N PRO A 6 -13.05 -2.89 -19.21
CA PRO A 6 -11.88 -2.16 -18.75
C PRO A 6 -12.17 -1.17 -17.62
N ALA A 7 -13.22 -0.37 -17.75
CA ALA A 7 -13.60 0.62 -16.74
C ALA A 7 -14.04 -0.03 -15.41
N GLU A 8 -14.78 -1.13 -15.48
CA GLU A 8 -15.19 -1.89 -14.29
C GLU A 8 -14.00 -2.55 -13.59
N THR A 9 -13.03 -3.08 -14.36
CA THR A 9 -11.79 -3.66 -13.82
C THR A 9 -10.99 -2.62 -13.02
N LEU A 10 -10.78 -1.44 -13.62
CA LEU A 10 -10.06 -0.32 -12.98
C LEU A 10 -10.78 0.15 -11.71
N THR A 11 -12.10 0.35 -11.78
CA THR A 11 -12.92 0.78 -10.63
C THR A 11 -12.90 -0.27 -9.51
N THR A 12 -12.90 -1.56 -9.86
CA THR A 12 -12.85 -2.65 -8.87
C THR A 12 -11.51 -2.66 -8.13
N ALA A 13 -10.39 -2.50 -8.85
CA ALA A 13 -9.07 -2.40 -8.24
C ALA A 13 -8.94 -1.15 -7.35
N ALA A 14 -9.42 0.01 -7.81
CA ALA A 14 -9.43 1.25 -7.03
C ALA A 14 -10.24 1.10 -5.74
N LYS A 15 -11.42 0.48 -5.82
CA LYS A 15 -12.26 0.17 -4.66
C LYS A 15 -11.54 -0.74 -3.67
N LEU A 16 -10.90 -1.81 -4.14
CA LEU A 16 -10.14 -2.73 -3.28
C LEU A 16 -9.03 -1.99 -2.53
N LEU A 17 -8.25 -1.14 -3.21
CA LEU A 17 -7.20 -0.35 -2.55
C LEU A 17 -7.75 0.55 -1.44
N ARG A 18 -8.86 1.26 -1.68
CA ARG A 18 -9.50 2.11 -0.66
C ARG A 18 -10.02 1.31 0.52
N GLU A 19 -10.65 0.17 0.27
CA GLU A 19 -11.14 -0.72 1.33
C GLU A 19 -9.98 -1.20 2.22
N ARG A 20 -8.85 -1.60 1.62
CA ARG A 20 -7.67 -2.04 2.36
C ARG A 20 -6.99 -0.89 3.12
N ALA A 21 -6.86 0.29 2.50
CA ALA A 21 -6.28 1.46 3.16
C ALA A 21 -7.14 1.96 4.34
N THR A 22 -8.47 1.93 4.18
CA THR A 22 -9.42 2.31 5.24
C THR A 22 -9.41 1.29 6.40
N ALA A 23 -9.25 0.01 6.10
CA ALA A 23 -9.14 -1.02 7.13
C ALA A 23 -7.89 -0.87 8.01
N ILE A 24 -6.83 -0.24 7.48
CA ILE A 24 -5.59 0.03 8.22
C ILE A 24 -5.72 1.31 9.08
N THR A 25 -6.49 2.30 8.64
CA THR A 25 -6.76 3.56 9.35
C THR A 25 -7.87 3.39 10.39
N ALA A 26 -7.64 2.53 11.38
CA ALA A 26 -8.40 2.54 12.64
C ALA A 26 -8.04 3.81 13.46
N PRO A 27 -8.83 4.25 14.47
CA PRO A 27 -8.88 5.64 14.97
C PRO A 27 -7.70 6.05 15.87
N ASP A 28 -6.50 5.59 15.56
CA ASP A 28 -5.30 5.84 16.35
C ASP A 28 -4.44 6.92 15.65
N PRO A 29 -4.04 8.01 16.34
CA PRO A 29 -3.37 9.19 15.73
C PRO A 29 -2.04 8.93 15.02
N GLY A 30 -1.49 7.71 15.09
CA GLY A 30 -0.22 7.32 14.47
C GLY A 30 -0.34 6.73 13.07
N LEU A 31 -1.53 6.33 12.61
CA LEU A 31 -1.69 5.55 11.37
C LEU A 31 -1.65 6.38 10.08
N ASP A 32 -1.68 7.71 10.20
CA ASP A 32 -1.50 8.63 9.06
C ASP A 32 -0.02 8.90 8.73
N GLN A 33 0.91 8.33 9.49
CA GLN A 33 2.33 8.49 9.19
C GLN A 33 2.81 7.50 8.12
N PRO A 34 3.71 7.91 7.21
CA PRO A 34 4.35 7.00 6.28
C PRO A 34 5.05 5.87 7.03
N TRP A 35 4.91 4.65 6.51
CA TRP A 35 5.69 3.53 6.99
C TRP A 35 7.18 3.81 6.81
N HIS A 36 7.97 3.46 7.81
CA HIS A 36 9.42 3.60 7.78
C HIS A 36 10.08 2.35 8.36
N VAL A 37 11.36 2.20 8.07
CA VAL A 37 12.16 1.07 8.56
C VAL A 37 12.79 1.46 9.87
N GLU A 38 12.59 0.62 10.88
CA GLU A 38 13.27 0.72 12.17
C GLU A 38 13.98 -0.59 12.47
N GLU A 39 15.00 -0.51 13.32
CA GLU A 39 15.61 -1.68 13.92
C GLU A 39 14.83 -2.04 15.20
N CYS A 40 13.78 -2.85 15.09
CA CYS A 40 13.19 -3.44 16.29
C CYS A 40 14.02 -4.67 16.66
N ALA A 41 14.99 -4.45 17.56
CA ALA A 41 15.43 -5.31 18.65
C ALA A 41 15.43 -6.87 18.46
N ASP A 42 16.39 -7.66 18.96
CA ASP A 42 17.59 -7.42 19.76
C ASP A 42 18.26 -8.79 20.01
N ASN A 43 19.13 -9.24 19.11
CA ASN A 43 20.10 -10.27 19.47
C ASN A 43 21.45 -9.92 18.86
N GLU A 44 22.50 -10.31 19.58
CA GLU A 44 23.92 -9.99 19.35
C GLU A 44 24.48 -10.52 18.01
N THR A 45 23.60 -10.88 17.07
CA THR A 45 23.88 -11.58 15.81
C THR A 45 23.41 -10.85 14.54
N GLY A 46 22.72 -9.71 14.65
CA GLY A 46 22.35 -8.86 13.52
C GLY A 46 20.86 -8.50 13.50
N GLY A 47 20.55 -7.21 13.43
CA GLY A 47 19.18 -6.69 13.58
C GLY A 47 18.19 -7.21 12.53
N CYS A 48 16.97 -7.49 12.97
CA CYS A 48 15.82 -7.73 12.10
C CYS A 48 15.24 -6.38 11.66
N PRO A 49 15.22 -6.06 10.35
CA PRO A 49 14.60 -4.82 9.89
C PRO A 49 13.08 -4.96 9.92
N CYS A 50 12.42 -4.10 10.70
CA CYS A 50 10.96 -4.04 10.71
C CYS A 50 10.46 -2.83 9.94
N ILE A 51 9.22 -2.95 9.47
CA ILE A 51 8.42 -1.86 8.96
C ILE A 51 7.49 -1.41 10.10
N VAL A 52 7.52 -0.12 10.42
CA VAL A 52 6.69 0.47 11.47
C VAL A 52 5.81 1.58 10.89
N ALA A 53 4.60 1.69 11.39
CA ALA A 53 3.67 2.75 11.02
C ALA A 53 3.78 3.99 11.93
N TYR A 54 4.21 3.80 13.18
CA TYR A 54 4.31 4.87 14.16
C TYR A 54 5.25 4.47 15.30
N GLN A 55 6.02 5.44 15.79
CA GLN A 55 6.78 5.33 17.03
C GLN A 55 6.65 6.64 17.82
N GLN A 56 6.08 6.57 19.01
CA GLN A 56 6.16 7.66 19.99
C GLN A 56 7.24 7.33 21.00
N HIS A 57 8.29 8.14 21.06
CA HIS A 57 9.15 8.17 22.23
C HIS A 57 8.45 9.01 23.30
N ASP A 58 8.08 8.39 24.41
CA ASP A 58 7.76 9.12 25.62
C ASP A 58 9.04 9.29 26.43
N ASP A 59 9.61 10.50 26.37
CA ASP A 59 10.88 10.86 26.99
C ASP A 59 10.83 10.79 28.53
N SER A 60 9.65 10.52 29.13
CA SER A 60 9.39 10.77 30.54
C SER A 60 9.23 9.54 31.44
N SER A 61 9.14 8.30 30.93
CA SER A 61 9.11 7.13 31.82
C SER A 61 9.46 5.82 31.12
N GLY A 62 10.73 5.44 31.15
CA GLY A 62 11.27 4.07 31.30
C GLY A 62 10.84 2.92 30.36
N PHE A 63 9.58 2.77 29.95
CA PHE A 63 9.05 1.65 29.18
C PHE A 63 7.73 2.04 28.50
N GLY A 64 7.79 2.89 27.48
CA GLY A 64 6.59 3.39 26.82
C GLY A 64 6.74 3.78 25.35
N VAL A 65 7.56 3.09 24.57
CA VAL A 65 7.50 3.23 23.10
C VAL A 65 6.27 2.48 22.61
N THR A 66 5.22 3.20 22.20
CA THR A 66 4.13 2.59 21.44
C THR A 66 4.61 2.46 19.99
N THR A 67 5.29 1.37 19.68
CA THR A 67 5.67 1.02 18.31
C THR A 67 4.53 0.27 17.65
N ARG A 68 4.00 0.81 16.55
CA ARG A 68 2.99 0.12 15.72
C ARG A 68 3.71 -0.66 14.63
N TYR A 69 4.06 -1.89 14.96
CA TYR A 69 4.67 -2.85 14.05
C TYR A 69 3.73 -3.21 12.89
N VAL A 70 4.25 -3.18 11.66
CA VAL A 70 3.53 -3.58 10.43
C VAL A 70 3.95 -4.99 10.01
N ALA A 71 5.26 -5.20 9.81
CA ALA A 71 5.83 -6.46 9.34
C ALA A 71 7.36 -6.50 9.51
N ASP A 72 7.94 -7.70 9.47
CA ASP A 72 9.38 -7.95 9.31
C ASP A 72 9.71 -8.19 7.84
N ALA A 73 10.96 -7.88 7.47
CA ALA A 73 11.53 -8.30 6.20
C ALA A 73 12.83 -9.09 6.42
N GLU A 74 13.17 -9.95 5.45
CA GLU A 74 14.40 -10.74 5.49
C GLU A 74 15.66 -9.85 5.42
N THR A 75 15.58 -8.72 4.70
CA THR A 75 16.68 -7.75 4.57
C THR A 75 16.18 -6.31 4.67
N PRO A 76 17.07 -5.35 5.03
CA PRO A 76 16.70 -3.94 5.10
C PRO A 76 16.21 -3.38 3.77
N GLU A 77 16.74 -3.86 2.64
CA GLU A 77 16.32 -3.44 1.30
C GLU A 77 14.88 -3.87 1.00
N PHE A 78 14.47 -5.07 1.44
CA PHE A 78 13.09 -5.52 1.33
C PHE A 78 12.16 -4.70 2.23
N ALA A 79 12.59 -4.39 3.46
CA ALA A 79 11.82 -3.52 4.35
C ALA A 79 11.61 -2.13 3.74
N GLN A 80 12.67 -1.53 3.17
CA GLN A 80 12.60 -0.23 2.50
C GLN A 80 11.64 -0.25 1.31
N TRP A 81 11.69 -1.30 0.49
CA TRP A 81 10.79 -1.46 -0.65
C TRP A 81 9.32 -1.54 -0.21
N ILE A 82 9.03 -2.33 0.83
CA ILE A 82 7.66 -2.49 1.34
C ILE A 82 7.16 -1.20 2.02
N ALA A 83 8.02 -0.48 2.73
CA ALA A 83 7.66 0.78 3.39
C ALA A 83 7.19 1.87 2.40
N LEU A 84 7.66 1.84 1.15
CA LEU A 84 7.15 2.71 0.09
C LEU A 84 5.66 2.47 -0.20
N MET A 85 5.15 1.27 0.08
CA MET A 85 3.76 0.86 -0.19
C MET A 85 2.82 1.16 0.98
N ASN A 86 3.08 2.24 1.73
CA ASN A 86 2.20 2.70 2.80
C ASN A 86 0.77 3.01 2.26
N PRO A 87 -0.26 3.03 3.14
CA PRO A 87 -1.65 3.18 2.72
C PRO A 87 -1.92 4.44 1.88
N GLY A 88 -1.16 5.52 2.09
CA GLY A 88 -1.25 6.74 1.30
C GLY A 88 -0.94 6.53 -0.19
N VAL A 89 0.03 5.66 -0.51
CA VAL A 89 0.31 5.27 -1.90
C VAL A 89 -0.85 4.47 -2.49
N GLY A 90 -1.45 3.56 -1.72
CA GLY A 90 -2.65 2.84 -2.14
C GLY A 90 -3.83 3.76 -2.48
N LEU A 91 -4.05 4.80 -1.68
CA LEU A 91 -5.08 5.81 -1.94
C LEU A 91 -4.79 6.64 -3.20
N ALA A 92 -3.56 7.13 -3.36
CA ALA A 92 -3.15 7.88 -4.55
C ALA A 92 -3.28 7.02 -5.82
N LEU A 93 -2.94 5.74 -5.74
CA LEU A 93 -3.09 4.80 -6.85
C LEU A 93 -4.57 4.53 -7.17
N ALA A 94 -5.44 4.45 -6.17
CA ALA A 94 -6.88 4.33 -6.38
C ALA A 94 -7.46 5.54 -7.12
N ASP A 95 -7.07 6.76 -6.76
CA ASP A 95 -7.52 7.98 -7.44
C ASP A 95 -7.06 8.02 -8.90
N TRP A 96 -5.81 7.60 -9.17
CA TRP A 96 -5.31 7.46 -10.53
C TRP A 96 -6.09 6.42 -11.35
N LEU A 97 -6.43 5.28 -10.76
CA LEU A 97 -7.24 4.24 -11.41
C LEU A 97 -8.66 4.71 -11.74
N ASP A 98 -9.28 5.54 -10.90
CA ASP A 98 -10.60 6.13 -11.20
C ASP A 98 -10.55 7.07 -12.41
N VAL A 99 -9.49 7.88 -12.53
CA VAL A 99 -9.27 8.72 -13.73
C VAL A 99 -9.10 7.85 -14.96
N ALA A 100 -8.35 6.75 -14.85
CA ALA A 100 -8.21 5.80 -15.94
C ALA A 100 -9.54 5.11 -16.29
N ALA A 101 -10.38 4.78 -15.30
CA ALA A 101 -11.69 4.19 -15.51
C ALA A 101 -12.63 5.14 -16.26
N ALA A 102 -12.66 6.42 -15.87
CA ALA A 102 -13.44 7.44 -16.57
C ALA A 102 -12.99 7.61 -18.03
N ASN A 103 -11.69 7.60 -18.28
CA ASN A 103 -11.15 7.63 -19.65
C ASN A 103 -11.50 6.36 -20.42
N ALA A 104 -11.40 5.18 -19.82
CA ALA A 104 -11.74 3.91 -20.46
C ALA A 104 -13.22 3.81 -20.84
N ALA A 105 -14.11 4.46 -20.10
CA ALA A 105 -15.54 4.54 -20.44
C ALA A 105 -15.84 5.51 -21.60
N ALA A 106 -15.02 6.55 -21.77
CA ALA A 106 -15.26 7.60 -22.76
C ALA A 106 -14.51 7.39 -24.08
N LEU A 107 -13.31 6.80 -24.03
CA LEU A 107 -12.43 6.64 -25.18
C LEU A 107 -12.65 5.28 -25.85
N THR A 108 -12.80 5.27 -27.17
CA THR A 108 -13.09 4.05 -27.95
C THR A 108 -11.93 3.59 -28.83
N TRP A 109 -10.78 4.29 -28.77
CA TRP A 109 -9.58 3.97 -29.52
C TRP A 109 -8.46 3.44 -28.59
N PRO A 110 -7.47 2.70 -29.14
CA PRO A 110 -6.34 2.19 -28.36
C PRO A 110 -5.60 3.30 -27.61
N ASN A 111 -5.30 3.08 -26.32
CA ASN A 111 -4.71 4.09 -25.46
C ASN A 111 -3.75 3.46 -24.44
N GLN A 112 -2.46 3.71 -24.63
CA GLN A 112 -1.39 3.17 -23.80
C GLN A 112 -1.53 3.53 -22.30
N PHE A 113 -2.12 4.67 -21.98
CA PHE A 113 -2.41 5.04 -20.60
C PHE A 113 -3.42 4.09 -19.96
N ILE A 114 -4.51 3.77 -20.67
CA ILE A 114 -5.53 2.82 -20.19
C ILE A 114 -4.93 1.41 -20.11
N ASP A 115 -4.16 0.99 -21.11
CA ASP A 115 -3.54 -0.33 -21.14
C ASP A 115 -2.58 -0.55 -19.95
N SER A 116 -1.78 0.46 -19.63
CA SER A 116 -0.87 0.44 -18.48
C SER A 116 -1.63 0.42 -17.15
N ALA A 117 -2.71 1.19 -17.04
CA ALA A 117 -3.56 1.19 -15.86
C ALA A 117 -4.26 -0.17 -15.64
N LEU A 118 -4.70 -0.82 -16.72
CA LEU A 118 -5.27 -2.17 -16.66
C LEU A 118 -4.24 -3.20 -16.19
N ALA A 119 -3.00 -3.12 -16.67
CA ALA A 119 -1.94 -4.02 -16.20
C ALA A 119 -1.74 -3.90 -14.68
N VAL A 120 -1.71 -2.66 -14.16
CA VAL A 120 -1.62 -2.42 -12.71
C VAL A 120 -2.86 -2.95 -11.97
N ALA A 121 -4.07 -2.66 -12.47
CA ALA A 121 -5.30 -3.13 -11.85
C ALA A 121 -5.37 -4.67 -11.76
N ARG A 122 -4.94 -5.38 -12.81
CA ARG A 122 -4.86 -6.84 -12.82
C ARG A 122 -3.92 -7.38 -11.76
N GLN A 123 -2.74 -6.79 -11.61
CA GLN A 123 -1.79 -7.16 -10.55
C GLN A 123 -2.39 -6.95 -9.15
N ILE A 124 -3.10 -5.83 -8.92
CA ILE A 124 -3.80 -5.55 -7.66
C ILE A 124 -4.89 -6.60 -7.37
N LEU A 125 -5.61 -7.03 -8.40
CA LEU A 125 -6.67 -8.04 -8.30
C LEU A 125 -6.13 -9.48 -8.22
N GLY A 126 -4.80 -9.67 -8.33
CA GLY A 126 -4.16 -10.99 -8.29
C GLY A 126 -4.30 -11.78 -9.60
N GLU A 127 -4.61 -11.11 -10.70
CA GLU A 127 -4.62 -11.72 -12.03
C GLU A 127 -3.18 -11.78 -12.57
N VAL A 128 -2.66 -13.00 -12.72
CA VAL A 128 -1.31 -13.23 -13.25
C VAL A 128 -1.29 -12.87 -14.73
N THR A 129 -0.54 -11.83 -15.11
CA THR A 129 -0.13 -11.61 -16.51
C THR A 129 1.19 -12.36 -16.73
N GLU A 130 1.11 -13.56 -17.32
CA GLU A 130 2.27 -14.24 -17.93
C GLU A 130 2.74 -13.53 -19.22
#